data_AF-A0A9D7K4I5-F1
#
_entry.id   AF-A0A9D7K4I5-F1
#
_cell.length_a   1.000
_cell.length_b   1.000
_cell.length_c   1.000
_cell.angle_alpha   90.00
_cell.angle_beta   90.00
_cell.angle_gamma   90.00
#
_symmetry.space_group_name_H-M   'P 1'
#
loop_
_entity.id
_entity.type
_entity.pdbx_description
1 polymer ?
#
loop_
_entity_poly.entity_id
_entity_poly.type
_entity_poly.pdbx_seq_one_letter_code
_entity_poly.pdbx_strand_id
1 'polypeptide(L)'
;MNLSFQLFVDKFIFKPLTTVFNVLTRFTGQIANINHDLDRPFRKIVVCKFKGMGSILQCTAMLTALRDRFPESEIWFVSTSGNLQMLSKFAELNRILVIRDESVFSLVKSLTSLVEISQISFRGLY
;
A
#
# COMPACT_ATOMS: atom_id res chain seq x y z
N MET A 1 -1.62 12.72 -13.61
CA MET A 1 -2.31 13.95 -13.13
C MET A 1 -1.34 15.08 -12.93
N ASN A 2 -1.81 16.33 -13.03
CA ASN A 2 -0.99 17.52 -12.78
C ASN A 2 -0.64 17.65 -11.28
N LEU A 3 0.62 17.97 -10.96
CA LEU A 3 1.11 18.10 -9.58
C LEU A 3 0.34 19.18 -8.80
N SER A 4 0.05 20.33 -9.40
CA SER A 4 -0.69 21.41 -8.74
C SER A 4 -2.10 20.97 -8.38
N PHE A 5 -2.74 20.16 -9.23
CA PHE A 5 -4.04 19.57 -8.92
C PHE A 5 -3.93 18.55 -7.77
N GLN A 6 -2.89 17.72 -7.73
CA GLN A 6 -2.65 16.80 -6.61
C GLN A 6 -2.48 17.56 -5.30
N LEU A 7 -1.66 18.61 -5.27
CA LEU A 7 -1.44 19.45 -4.09
C LEU A 7 -2.72 20.19 -3.65
N PHE A 8 -3.52 20.65 -4.62
CA PHE A 8 -4.81 21.27 -4.33
C PHE A 8 -5.77 20.28 -3.66
N VAL A 9 -5.95 19.09 -4.26
CA VAL A 9 -6.82 18.04 -3.71
C VAL A 9 -6.34 17.60 -2.33
N ASP A 10 -5.02 17.43 -2.14
CA ASP A 10 -4.44 17.08 -0.84
C ASP A 10 -4.79 18.11 0.23
N LYS A 11 -4.64 19.40 -0.08
CA LYS A 11 -4.83 20.48 0.87
C LYS A 11 -6.30 20.72 1.21
N PHE A 12 -7.18 20.66 0.22
CA PHE A 12 -8.57 21.08 0.37
C PHE A 12 -9.55 19.93 0.56
N ILE A 13 -9.24 18.73 0.07
CA ILE A 13 -10.11 17.56 0.18
C ILE A 13 -9.53 16.55 1.17
N PHE A 14 -8.29 16.09 0.97
CA PHE A 14 -7.76 15.02 1.81
C PHE A 14 -7.43 15.49 3.23
N LYS A 15 -6.96 16.73 3.45
CA LYS A 15 -6.70 17.24 4.81
C LYS A 15 -7.93 17.24 5.73
N PRO A 16 -9.10 17.80 5.34
CA PRO A 16 -10.29 17.68 6.19
C PRO A 16 -10.78 16.23 6.29
N LEU A 17 -10.75 15.47 5.19
CA LEU A 17 -11.19 14.08 5.16
C LEU A 17 -10.37 13.18 6.09
N THR A 18 -9.05 13.32 6.10
CA THR A 18 -8.14 12.59 7.00
C THR A 18 -8.36 12.96 8.45
N THR A 19 -8.72 14.21 8.75
CA THR A 19 -9.08 14.63 10.12
C THR A 19 -10.34 13.89 10.59
N VAL A 20 -11.38 13.84 9.75
CA VAL A 20 -12.62 13.10 10.06
C VAL A 20 -12.34 11.62 10.20
N PHE A 21 -11.62 11.02 9.25
CA PHE A 21 -11.27 9.60 9.34
C PHE A 21 -10.43 9.29 10.57
N ASN A 22 -9.50 10.15 10.97
CA ASN A 22 -8.70 9.93 12.17
C ASN A 22 -9.58 9.86 13.44
N VAL A 23 -10.60 10.70 13.54
CA VAL A 23 -11.58 10.64 14.63
C VAL A 23 -12.36 9.32 14.57
N LEU A 24 -12.87 8.93 13.41
CA LEU A 24 -13.60 7.67 13.23
C LEU A 24 -12.74 6.43 13.50
N THR A 25 -11.48 6.43 13.08
CA THR A 25 -10.54 5.31 13.30
C THR A 25 -10.20 5.14 14.78
N ARG A 26 -10.19 6.23 15.56
CA ARG A 26 -10.00 6.14 17.02
C ARG A 26 -11.16 5.45 17.70
N PHE A 27 -12.39 5.82 17.36
CA PHE A 27 -13.59 5.17 17.91
C PHE A 27 -13.66 3.69 17.50
N THR A 28 -13.45 3.40 16.21
CA THR A 28 -13.47 2.01 15.73
C THR A 28 -12.33 1.19 16.31
N GLY A 29 -11.13 1.75 16.50
CA GLY A 29 -10.01 1.07 17.15
C GLY A 29 -10.30 0.72 18.62
N GLN A 30 -10.93 1.63 19.36
CA GLN A 30 -11.35 1.38 20.75
C GLN A 30 -12.39 0.27 20.84
N ILE A 31 -13.32 0.18 19.87
CA ILE A 31 -14.35 -0.86 19.84
C ILE A 31 -13.79 -2.20 19.37
N ALA A 32 -12.95 -2.20 18.33
CA ALA A 32 -12.51 -3.41 17.66
C ALA A 32 -11.37 -4.16 18.39
N ASN A 33 -10.60 -3.46 19.25
CA ASN A 33 -9.45 -4.02 19.99
C ASN A 33 -8.59 -4.97 19.14
N ILE A 34 -8.20 -4.50 17.94
CA ILE A 34 -7.48 -5.31 16.96
C ILE A 34 -6.14 -5.75 17.58
N ASN A 35 -5.83 -7.04 17.50
CA ASN A 35 -4.53 -7.53 17.91
C ASN A 35 -3.45 -7.09 16.90
N HIS A 36 -2.46 -6.34 17.38
CA HIS A 36 -1.31 -5.84 16.60
C HIS A 36 -0.03 -6.64 16.84
N ASP A 37 -0.09 -7.75 17.55
CA ASP A 37 1.05 -8.64 17.79
C ASP A 37 1.61 -9.17 16.47
N LEU A 38 2.95 -9.25 16.43
CA LEU A 38 3.70 -9.72 15.28
C LEU A 38 4.11 -11.20 15.40
N ASP A 39 3.65 -11.89 16.45
CA ASP A 39 4.01 -13.29 16.78
C ASP A 39 3.20 -14.32 15.99
N ARG A 40 2.79 -13.98 14.77
CA ARG A 40 2.04 -14.84 13.87
C ARG A 40 2.76 -15.04 12.54
N PRO A 41 2.59 -16.20 11.89
CA PRO A 41 3.16 -16.42 10.56
C PRO A 41 2.48 -15.50 9.53
N PHE A 42 3.23 -14.57 8.95
CA PHE A 42 2.75 -13.70 7.89
C PHE A 42 2.77 -14.46 6.56
N ARG A 43 1.58 -14.76 6.02
CA ARG A 43 1.45 -15.40 4.69
C ARG A 43 1.61 -14.41 3.55
N LYS A 44 1.24 -13.14 3.76
CA LYS A 44 1.27 -12.09 2.74
C LYS A 44 1.70 -10.77 3.35
N ILE A 45 2.63 -10.09 2.70
CA ILE A 45 3.18 -8.80 3.11
C ILE A 45 2.98 -7.84 1.94
N VAL A 46 2.27 -6.73 2.18
CA VAL A 46 1.96 -5.75 1.14
C VAL A 46 2.72 -4.46 1.42
N VAL A 47 3.60 -4.08 0.51
CA VAL A 47 4.40 -2.84 0.58
C VAL A 47 3.78 -1.80 -0.35
N CYS A 48 3.29 -0.70 0.19
CA CYS A 48 2.68 0.38 -0.59
C CYS A 48 3.63 1.57 -0.71
N LYS A 49 4.16 1.85 -1.91
CA LYS A 49 5.03 3.02 -2.15
C LYS A 49 4.85 3.54 -3.59
N PHE A 50 4.50 4.82 -3.72
CA PHE A 50 4.04 5.39 -5.00
C PHE A 50 4.96 6.44 -5.62
N LYS A 51 5.67 7.21 -4.79
CA LYS A 51 6.48 8.36 -5.22
C LYS A 51 7.90 8.27 -4.67
N GLY A 52 8.83 8.89 -5.39
CA GLY A 52 10.25 8.95 -5.05
C GLY A 52 11.01 7.72 -5.53
N MET A 53 11.53 7.77 -6.76
CA MET A 53 12.25 6.65 -7.39
C MET A 53 13.45 6.20 -6.55
N GLY A 54 14.22 7.15 -5.98
CA GLY A 54 15.31 6.84 -5.06
C GLY A 54 14.85 6.17 -3.76
N SER A 55 13.70 6.57 -3.21
CA SER A 55 13.13 5.90 -2.03
C SER A 55 12.65 4.48 -2.35
N ILE A 56 12.13 4.25 -3.57
CA ILE A 56 11.75 2.90 -4.03
C ILE A 56 12.99 2.03 -4.20
N LEU A 57 14.08 2.57 -4.74
CA LEU A 57 15.34 1.85 -4.84
C LEU A 57 15.91 1.49 -3.46
N GLN A 58 15.81 2.38 -2.48
CA GLN A 58 16.20 2.09 -1.10
C GLN A 58 15.33 1.01 -0.44
N CYS A 59 14.11 0.77 -0.93
CA CYS A 59 13.29 -0.33 -0.43
C CYS A 59 13.90 -1.71 -0.69
N THR A 60 14.86 -1.87 -1.62
CA THR A 60 15.48 -3.18 -1.90
C THR A 60 16.03 -3.83 -0.64
N ALA A 61 16.78 -3.10 0.19
CA ALA A 61 17.31 -3.66 1.44
C ALA A 61 16.21 -4.14 2.40
N MET A 62 15.08 -3.43 2.43
CA MET A 62 13.91 -3.83 3.22
C MET A 62 13.21 -5.06 2.62
N LEU A 63 13.09 -5.15 1.30
CA LEU A 63 12.51 -6.31 0.61
C LEU A 63 13.35 -7.57 0.84
N THR A 64 14.68 -7.47 0.77
CA THR A 64 15.60 -8.57 1.07
C THR A 64 15.43 -9.01 2.53
N ALA A 65 15.44 -8.07 3.49
CA ALA A 65 15.23 -8.40 4.90
C ALA A 65 13.87 -9.04 5.19
N LEU A 66 12.80 -8.62 4.48
CA LEU A 66 11.48 -9.25 4.57
C LEU A 66 11.51 -10.69 4.02
N ARG A 67 12.16 -10.92 2.89
CA ARG A 67 12.30 -12.26 2.31
C ARG A 67 13.09 -13.18 3.23
N ASP A 68 14.19 -12.70 3.81
CA ASP A 68 15.02 -13.49 4.72
C ASP A 68 14.27 -13.86 6.01
N ARG A 69 13.49 -12.92 6.56
CA ARG A 69 12.73 -13.14 7.79
C ARG A 69 11.45 -13.96 7.57
N PHE A 70 10.82 -13.82 6.40
CA PHE A 70 9.55 -14.46 6.06
C PHE A 70 9.66 -15.17 4.70
N PRO A 71 10.48 -16.24 4.59
CA PRO A 71 10.79 -16.90 3.33
C PRO A 71 9.55 -17.45 2.62
N GLU A 72 8.58 -17.94 3.38
CA GLU A 72 7.32 -18.53 2.90
C GLU A 72 6.22 -17.50 2.58
N SER A 73 6.47 -16.20 2.83
CA SER A 73 5.46 -15.16 2.61
C SER A 73 5.41 -14.70 1.16
N GLU A 74 4.21 -14.35 0.66
CA GLU A 74 4.10 -13.59 -0.57
C GLU A 74 4.37 -12.11 -0.29
N ILE A 75 5.34 -11.51 -0.96
CA ILE A 75 5.64 -10.08 -0.89
C ILE A 75 5.05 -9.39 -2.11
N TRP A 76 4.04 -8.56 -1.87
CA TRP A 76 3.33 -7.79 -2.89
C TRP A 76 3.76 -6.33 -2.81
N PHE A 77 3.95 -5.68 -3.96
CA PHE A 77 4.30 -4.26 -4.02
C PHE A 77 3.22 -3.47 -4.74
N VAL A 78 2.70 -2.42 -4.11
CA VAL A 78 1.70 -1.53 -4.69
C VAL A 78 2.36 -0.21 -5.06
N SER A 79 2.32 0.14 -6.35
CA SER A 79 2.95 1.36 -6.86
C SER A 79 2.24 1.92 -8.09
N THR A 80 2.80 2.97 -8.70
CA THR A 80 2.28 3.54 -9.95
C THR A 80 2.90 2.91 -11.18
N SER A 81 2.24 3.08 -12.33
CA SER A 81 2.69 2.58 -13.64
C SER A 81 4.12 3.04 -13.99
N GLY A 82 4.49 4.26 -13.60
CA GLY A 82 5.83 4.82 -13.83
C GLY A 82 6.98 4.07 -13.13
N ASN A 83 6.71 3.29 -12.08
CA ASN A 83 7.75 2.56 -11.34
C ASN A 83 7.88 1.09 -11.79
N LEU A 84 7.01 0.61 -12.68
CA LEU A 84 6.89 -0.81 -13.00
C LEU A 84 8.19 -1.41 -13.55
N GLN A 85 8.88 -0.70 -14.45
CA GLN A 85 10.15 -1.17 -15.04
C GLN A 85 11.27 -1.35 -14.01
N MET A 86 11.26 -0.56 -12.93
CA MET A 86 12.22 -0.71 -11.84
C MET A 86 11.81 -1.86 -10.93
N LEU A 87 10.54 -1.89 -10.53
CA LEU A 87 10.02 -2.90 -9.61
C LEU A 87 10.10 -4.32 -10.19
N SER A 88 9.96 -4.48 -11.51
CA SER A 88 10.08 -5.78 -12.17
C SER A 88 11.49 -6.39 -12.09
N LYS A 89 12.50 -5.64 -11.61
CA LYS A 89 13.86 -6.13 -11.40
C LYS A 89 14.08 -6.71 -10.00
N PHE A 90 13.16 -6.50 -9.06
CA PHE A 90 13.27 -7.04 -7.71
C PHE A 90 12.76 -8.47 -7.68
N ALA A 91 13.66 -9.43 -7.45
CA ALA A 91 13.36 -10.86 -7.45
C ALA A 91 12.54 -11.28 -6.23
N GLU A 92 12.59 -10.51 -5.15
CA GLU A 92 11.88 -10.78 -3.90
C GLU A 92 10.37 -10.58 -4.01
N LEU A 93 9.89 -9.88 -5.04
CA LEU A 93 8.49 -9.55 -5.24
C LEU A 93 7.74 -10.67 -5.95
N ASN A 94 6.70 -11.19 -5.31
CA ASN A 94 5.81 -12.16 -5.93
C ASN A 94 4.78 -11.49 -6.85
N ARG A 95 4.37 -10.25 -6.52
CA ARG A 95 3.33 -9.55 -7.28
C ARG A 95 3.50 -8.05 -7.20
N ILE A 96 3.21 -7.36 -8.31
CA ILE A 96 3.16 -5.90 -8.39
C ILE A 96 1.74 -5.49 -8.74
N LEU A 97 1.10 -4.72 -7.86
CA LEU A 97 -0.20 -4.11 -8.10
C LEU A 97 0.02 -2.66 -8.55
N VAL A 98 -0.52 -2.33 -9.72
CA VAL A 98 -0.26 -1.05 -10.38
C VAL A 98 -1.49 -0.14 -10.27
N ILE A 99 -1.32 0.98 -9.59
CA ILE A 99 -2.26 2.10 -9.57
C ILE A 99 -1.95 3.04 -10.74
N ARG A 100 -2.99 3.43 -11.47
CA ARG A 100 -2.88 4.27 -12.66
C ARG A 100 -3.23 5.72 -12.31
N ASP A 101 -2.22 6.57 -12.10
CA ASP A 101 -2.39 7.97 -11.64
C ASP A 101 -2.39 9.00 -12.79
N GLU A 102 -2.57 8.55 -14.04
CA GLU A 102 -2.58 9.42 -15.21
C GLU A 102 -3.79 10.36 -15.18
N SER A 103 -4.96 9.84 -14.76
CA SER A 103 -6.21 10.58 -14.59
C SER A 103 -6.99 10.11 -13.36
N VAL A 104 -7.95 10.91 -12.87
CA VAL A 104 -8.84 10.51 -11.75
C VAL A 104 -9.66 9.27 -12.10
N PHE A 105 -10.13 9.15 -13.34
CA PHE A 105 -10.89 7.98 -13.79
C PHE A 105 -10.01 6.72 -13.86
N SER A 106 -8.79 6.84 -14.40
CA SER A 106 -7.80 5.76 -14.40
C SER A 106 -7.47 5.30 -12.99
N LEU A 107 -7.36 6.25 -12.06
CA LEU A 107 -7.09 6.00 -10.65
C LEU A 107 -8.21 5.17 -10.05
N VAL A 108 -9.46 5.66 -10.11
CA VAL A 108 -10.65 4.96 -9.57
C VAL A 108 -10.78 3.57 -10.17
N LYS A 109 -10.62 3.42 -11.50
CA LYS A 109 -10.65 2.11 -12.15
C LYS A 109 -9.56 1.18 -11.62
N SER A 110 -8.33 1.68 -11.42
CA SER A 110 -7.23 0.88 -10.87
C SER A 110 -7.38 0.54 -9.39
N LEU A 111 -8.14 1.30 -8.61
CA LEU A 111 -8.41 0.94 -7.21
C LEU A 111 -9.18 -0.38 -7.07
N THR A 112 -9.90 -0.82 -8.09
CA THR A 112 -10.58 -2.12 -8.10
C THR A 112 -9.60 -3.29 -7.92
N SER A 113 -8.36 -3.19 -8.41
CA SER A 113 -7.35 -4.23 -8.18
C SER A 113 -6.89 -4.32 -6.72
N LEU A 114 -7.13 -3.27 -5.93
CA LEU A 114 -6.79 -3.27 -4.50
C LEU A 114 -7.85 -4.00 -3.65
N VAL A 115 -9.00 -4.36 -4.21
CA VAL A 115 -9.99 -5.23 -3.54
C VAL A 115 -9.35 -6.58 -3.16
N GLU A 116 -8.38 -7.05 -3.94
CA GLU A 116 -7.63 -8.26 -3.59
C GLU A 116 -6.84 -8.12 -2.27
N ILE A 117 -6.40 -6.90 -1.93
CA ILE A 117 -5.70 -6.61 -0.67
C ILE A 117 -6.66 -6.65 0.52
N SER A 118 -7.89 -6.16 0.37
CA SER A 118 -8.85 -6.14 1.48
C SER A 118 -9.17 -7.56 1.96
N GLN A 119 -9.22 -8.54 1.05
CA GLN A 119 -9.39 -9.96 1.40
C GLN A 119 -8.24 -10.52 2.27
N ILE A 120 -7.04 -9.94 2.17
CA ILE A 120 -5.88 -10.30 3.00
C ILE A 120 -6.06 -9.76 4.42
N SER A 121 -6.56 -8.53 4.54
CA SER A 121 -6.74 -7.86 5.84
C SER A 121 -7.87 -8.47 6.68
N PHE A 122 -8.96 -8.93 6.05
CA PHE A 122 -10.10 -9.52 6.78
C PHE A 122 -9.90 -10.99 7.17
N ARG A 123 -9.09 -11.76 6.44
CA ARG A 123 -8.78 -13.16 6.78
C ARG A 123 -7.82 -13.33 7.96
N GLY A 124 -7.23 -12.24 8.47
CA GLY A 124 -6.38 -12.24 9.65
C GLY A 124 -7.07 -11.74 10.93
N LEU A 125 -8.39 -11.54 10.89
CA LEU A 125 -9.23 -11.06 12.00
C LEU A 125 -10.13 -12.16 12.61
N TYR A 126 -10.00 -13.41 12.16
CA TYR A 126 -10.68 -14.60 12.69
C TYR A 126 -9.68 -15.72 12.93
#